data_AF-A0A8B9T6M3-F1
#
_entry.id   AF-A0A8B9T6M3-F1
#
_cell.length_a   1.000
_cell.length_b   1.000
_cell.length_c   1.000
_cell.angle_alpha   90.00
_cell.angle_beta   90.00
_cell.angle_gamma   90.00
#
_symmetry.space_group_name_H-M   'P 1'
#
loop_
_entity.id
_entity.type
_entity.pdbx_description
1 polymer ?
#
loop_
_entity_poly.entity_id
_entity_poly.type
_entity_poly.pdbx_seq_one_letter_code
_entity_poly.pdbx_strand_id
1 'polypeptide(L)'
;ICVCSFFFLFLESVLDLQCKLRLDQGPCRVYIIKWYYDKQANACAQFWYGGCHGNANRFESEEECREACVFSSGGKNLYLSLH
;
A
#
# COMPACT_ATOMS: atom_id res chain seq x y z
N ILE A 1 22.98 18.90 -21.80
CA ILE A 1 22.82 17.84 -20.78
C ILE A 1 21.34 17.52 -20.73
N CYS A 2 20.93 16.37 -21.27
CA CYS A 2 19.52 16.03 -21.48
C CYS A 2 18.87 15.66 -20.14
N VAL A 3 17.81 16.38 -19.76
CA VAL A 3 17.06 16.19 -18.50
C VAL A 3 16.30 14.85 -18.42
N CYS A 4 16.55 13.90 -19.34
CA CYS A 4 15.95 12.57 -19.35
C CYS A 4 16.52 11.60 -18.31
N SER A 5 17.73 11.82 -17.77
CA SER A 5 18.37 10.85 -16.87
C SER A 5 18.03 11.03 -15.38
N PHE A 6 17.50 12.18 -14.97
CA PHE A 6 16.98 12.37 -13.60
C PHE A 6 15.47 12.12 -13.49
N PHE A 7 14.72 12.33 -14.56
CA PHE A 7 13.26 12.08 -14.59
C PHE A 7 12.93 10.58 -14.56
N PHE A 8 13.78 9.73 -15.16
CA PHE A 8 13.63 8.28 -15.17
C PHE A 8 13.83 7.63 -13.79
N LEU A 9 14.76 8.14 -12.97
CA LEU A 9 14.98 7.63 -11.61
C LEU A 9 13.96 8.17 -10.59
N PHE A 10 13.29 9.28 -10.88
CA PHE A 10 12.29 9.86 -9.98
C PHE A 10 10.91 9.18 -10.11
N LEU A 11 10.56 8.65 -11.29
CA LEU A 11 9.23 8.09 -11.56
C LEU A 11 9.04 6.63 -11.09
N GLU A 12 10.11 5.88 -10.87
CA GLU A 12 10.03 4.48 -10.40
C GLU A 12 9.82 4.35 -8.89
N SER A 13 10.07 5.42 -8.12
CA SER A 13 9.97 5.41 -6.65
C SER A 13 8.58 5.77 -6.10
N VAL A 14 7.68 6.27 -6.96
CA VAL A 14 6.39 6.85 -6.56
C VAL A 14 5.27 5.82 -6.41
N LEU A 15 5.49 4.58 -6.87
CA LEU A 15 4.46 3.55 -6.81
C LEU A 15 4.45 2.91 -5.41
N ASP A 16 3.39 3.24 -4.69
CA ASP A 16 2.89 2.63 -3.46
C ASP A 16 3.66 2.91 -2.15
N LEU A 17 3.79 4.20 -1.81
CA LEU A 17 4.33 4.64 -0.52
C LEU A 17 3.54 4.09 0.68
N GLN A 18 2.24 3.85 0.53
CA GLN A 18 1.39 3.31 1.60
C GLN A 18 1.84 1.92 2.04
N CYS A 19 2.25 1.03 1.15
CA CYS A 19 2.81 -0.26 1.56
C CYS A 19 4.27 -0.20 1.96
N LYS A 20 4.84 1.01 1.95
CA LYS A 20 6.06 1.32 2.68
C LYS A 20 5.82 1.75 4.13
N LEU A 21 4.59 2.09 4.52
CA LEU A 21 4.29 2.50 5.90
C LEU A 21 4.20 1.29 6.83
N ARG A 22 4.42 1.53 8.13
CA ARG A 22 4.20 0.51 9.16
C ARG A 22 2.69 0.39 9.44
N LEU A 23 2.27 -0.71 10.07
CA LEU A 23 0.93 -0.75 10.65
C LEU A 23 0.78 0.35 11.70
N ASP A 24 -0.38 0.98 11.78
CA ASP A 24 -0.68 2.02 12.76
C ASP A 24 -2.14 1.91 13.22
N GLN A 25 -2.33 1.55 14.49
CA GLN A 25 -3.65 1.37 15.09
C GLN A 25 -4.34 2.71 15.37
N GLY A 26 -3.58 3.82 15.44
CA GLY A 26 -4.07 5.09 15.95
C GLY A 26 -4.34 5.10 17.46
N PRO A 27 -4.70 6.26 18.04
CA PRO A 27 -4.84 6.43 19.48
C PRO A 27 -6.21 6.04 20.04
N CYS A 28 -7.22 5.86 19.18
CA CYS A 28 -8.57 5.46 19.61
C CYS A 28 -8.62 3.99 20.03
N ARG A 29 -9.63 3.62 20.84
CA ARG A 29 -9.75 2.30 21.49
C ARG A 29 -10.94 1.48 21.01
N VAL A 30 -11.23 1.54 19.71
CA VAL A 30 -12.19 0.64 19.05
C VAL A 30 -11.42 -0.55 18.48
N TYR A 31 -12.05 -1.71 18.37
CA TYR A 31 -11.45 -2.90 17.75
C TYR A 31 -12.12 -3.18 16.41
N ILE A 32 -11.55 -2.63 15.34
CA ILE A 32 -12.01 -2.84 13.97
C ILE A 32 -10.98 -3.68 13.24
N ILE A 33 -11.38 -4.83 12.69
CA ILE A 33 -10.51 -5.62 11.82
C ILE A 33 -10.28 -4.87 10.52
N LYS A 34 -9.01 -4.68 10.17
CA LYS A 34 -8.56 -4.15 8.88
C LYS A 34 -7.38 -4.97 8.38
N TRP A 35 -7.02 -4.78 7.12
CA TRP A 35 -5.87 -5.42 6.49
C TRP A 35 -4.72 -4.44 6.33
N TYR A 36 -3.49 -4.91 6.48
CA TYR A 36 -2.30 -4.14 6.19
C TYR A 36 -1.28 -5.03 5.48
N TYR A 37 -0.36 -4.40 4.77
CA TYR A 37 0.76 -5.08 4.14
C TYR A 37 1.93 -5.24 5.12
N ASP A 38 2.28 -6.49 5.42
CA ASP A 38 3.49 -6.84 6.15
C ASP A 38 4.63 -7.10 5.16
N LYS A 39 5.60 -6.19 5.15
CA LYS A 39 6.79 -6.30 4.31
C LYS A 39 7.71 -7.45 4.68
N GLN A 40 7.74 -7.84 5.95
CA GLN A 40 8.62 -8.92 6.40
C GLN A 40 8.09 -10.27 5.93
N ALA A 41 6.76 -10.44 6.01
CA ALA A 41 6.07 -11.60 5.46
C ALA A 41 5.85 -11.52 3.94
N ASN A 42 6.02 -10.33 3.34
CA ASN A 42 5.67 -10.04 1.95
C ASN A 42 4.22 -10.43 1.63
N ALA A 43 3.31 -10.15 2.56
CA ALA A 43 1.92 -10.61 2.54
C ALA A 43 0.99 -9.63 3.26
N CYS A 44 -0.30 -9.70 2.92
CA CYS A 44 -1.35 -8.98 3.62
C CYS A 44 -1.80 -9.75 4.85
N ALA A 45 -1.95 -9.05 5.98
CA ALA A 45 -2.37 -9.62 7.25
C ALA A 45 -3.42 -8.72 7.92
N GLN A 46 -4.19 -9.31 8.83
CA GLN A 46 -5.17 -8.57 9.62
C GLN A 46 -4.51 -7.85 10.81
N PHE A 47 -5.05 -6.71 11.18
CA PHE A 47 -4.71 -6.00 12.41
C PHE A 47 -5.91 -5.27 13.01
N TRP A 48 -5.78 -4.88 14.28
CA TRP A 48 -6.77 -4.06 14.97
C TRP A 48 -6.54 -2.58 14.71
N TYR A 49 -7.50 -1.93 14.07
CA TYR A 49 -7.55 -0.48 13.92
C TYR A 49 -8.40 0.15 15.02
N GLY A 50 -7.83 1.16 15.68
CA GLY A 50 -8.39 1.89 16.82
C GLY A 50 -9.64 2.72 16.49
N GLY A 51 -9.95 2.92 15.21
CA GLY A 51 -11.12 3.68 14.75
C GLY A 51 -10.87 5.16 14.43
N CYS A 52 -9.67 5.68 14.69
CA CYS A 52 -9.29 7.04 14.27
C CYS A 52 -7.78 7.16 13.97
N HIS A 53 -7.40 8.17 13.18
CA HIS A 53 -6.04 8.43 12.73
C HIS A 53 -5.39 7.20 12.04
N GLY A 54 -4.18 6.82 12.43
CA GLY A 54 -3.39 5.82 11.74
C GLY A 54 -2.76 6.34 10.45
N ASN A 55 -2.44 5.42 9.54
CA ASN A 55 -1.87 5.75 8.23
C ASN A 55 -2.55 4.95 7.10
N ALA A 56 -2.02 5.12 5.88
CA ALA A 56 -2.61 4.55 4.66
C ALA A 56 -2.32 3.06 4.43
N ASN A 57 -1.45 2.41 5.21
CA ASN A 57 -1.29 0.95 5.19
C ASN A 57 -2.44 0.28 5.94
N ARG A 58 -3.67 0.47 5.43
CA ARG A 58 -4.91 0.03 6.03
C ARG A 58 -5.98 -0.11 4.95
N PHE A 59 -6.43 -1.34 4.74
CA PHE A 59 -7.37 -1.74 3.71
C PHE A 59 -8.59 -2.43 4.33
N GLU A 60 -9.70 -2.43 3.61
CA GLU A 60 -10.95 -3.06 4.02
C GLU A 60 -10.94 -4.58 3.84
N SER A 61 -10.26 -5.05 2.79
CA SER A 61 -10.17 -6.48 2.45
C SER A 61 -8.75 -6.95 2.15
N GLU A 62 -8.56 -8.26 2.13
CA GLU A 62 -7.29 -8.88 1.77
C GLU A 62 -6.96 -8.61 0.30
N GLU A 63 -7.98 -8.66 -0.57
CA GLU A 63 -7.89 -8.43 -2.00
C GLU A 63 -7.41 -7.01 -2.30
N GLU A 64 -8.02 -6.00 -1.68
CA GLU A 64 -7.61 -4.59 -1.82
C GLU A 64 -6.14 -4.39 -1.43
N CYS A 65 -5.73 -4.98 -0.29
CA CYS A 65 -4.34 -4.93 0.14
C CYS A 65 -3.40 -5.62 -0.86
N ARG A 66 -3.77 -6.80 -1.37
CA ARG A 66 -2.94 -7.55 -2.32
C ARG A 66 -2.82 -6.84 -3.66
N GLU A 67 -3.92 -6.30 -4.18
CA GLU A 67 -3.93 -5.50 -5.40
C GLU A 67 -3.04 -4.28 -5.26
N ALA A 68 -3.15 -3.57 -4.14
CA ALA A 68 -2.33 -2.40 -3.87
C ALA A 68 -0.83 -2.74 -3.75
N CYS A 69 -0.47 -3.84 -3.07
CA CYS A 69 0.87 -3.95 -2.50
C CYS A 69 1.65 -5.21 -2.87
N VAL A 70 0.96 -6.25 -3.34
CA VAL A 70 1.58 -7.53 -3.74
C VAL A 70 1.62 -7.63 -5.26
N PHE A 71 0.53 -7.29 -5.94
CA PHE A 71 0.40 -7.42 -7.39
C PHE A 71 0.90 -6.17 -8.14
N SER A 72 0.80 -4.98 -7.55
CA SER A 72 1.27 -3.73 -8.18
C SER A 72 2.80 -3.53 -8.19
N SER A 73 3.55 -4.28 -7.38
CA SER A 73 5.02 -4.25 -7.36
C SER A 73 5.71 -5.00 -8.53
N GLY A 74 4.94 -5.67 -9.40
CA GLY A 74 5.43 -6.55 -10.46
C GLY A 74 5.13 -6.12 -11.90
N GLY A 75 4.73 -4.87 -12.11
CA GLY A 75 4.43 -4.34 -13.45
C GLY A 75 3.04 -3.74 -13.49
N LYS A 76 2.96 -2.51 -13.99
CA LYS A 76 1.70 -1.88 -14.39
C LYS A 76 1.07 -2.75 -15.47
N ASN A 77 0.23 -3.72 -15.08
CA ASN A 77 -0.67 -4.32 -16.03
C ASN A 77 -1.76 -3.26 -16.28
N LEU A 78 -1.63 -2.64 -17.44
CA LEU A 78 -2.49 -1.64 -18.03
C LEU A 78 -3.88 -2.25 -18.35
N TYR A 79 -4.52 -2.92 -17.39
CA TYR A 79 -5.84 -3.56 -17.50
C TYR A 79 -6.90 -2.78 -16.71
N LEU A 80 -6.74 -1.46 -16.67
CA LEU A 80 -7.88 -0.54 -16.65
C LEU A 80 -7.99 0.18 -18.01
N SER A 81 -7.51 -0.46 -19.09
CA SER A 81 -7.74 -0.02 -20.47
C SER A 81 -8.98 -0.62 -21.12
N LEU A 82 -9.89 -1.28 -20.38
CA LEU A 82 -11.21 -1.69 -20.90
C LEU A 82 -12.24 -1.86 -19.77
N HIS A 83 -12.57 -0.74 -19.12
CA HIS A 83 -13.95 -0.27 -18.98
C HIS A 83 -13.97 1.21 -18.63
#